data_AF-W6K7Z1-F1
#
_entry.id   AF-W6K7Z1-F1
#
_cell.length_a   1.000
_cell.length_b   1.000
_cell.length_c   1.000
_cell.angle_alpha   90.00
_cell.angle_beta   90.00
_cell.angle_gamma   90.00
#
_symmetry.space_group_name_H-M   'P 1'
#
loop_
_entity.id
_entity.type
_entity.pdbx_description
1 polymer ?
#
loop_
_entity_poly.entity_id
_entity_poly.type
_entity_poly.pdbx_seq_one_letter_code
_entity_poly.pdbx_strand_id
1 'polypeptide(L)'
;MIESDQTRRDLEASDSGHKSPDYRRVHRVLAEGNFVLGVSEGYFGGAHSAFYDLFRVSDGRLVEHWDTIETIAPRRAWKNENGKF
;
A
#
# COMPACT_ATOMS: atom_id res chain seq x y z
N MET A 1 -31.26 -26.78 -5.02
CA MET A 1 -30.91 -25.48 -5.64
C MET A 1 -30.68 -24.48 -4.51
N ILE A 2 -29.55 -24.63 -3.80
CA ILE A 2 -29.19 -23.87 -2.57
C ILE A 2 -27.67 -23.70 -2.56
N GLU A 3 -27.09 -23.13 -3.62
CA GLU A 3 -25.62 -22.93 -3.68
C GLU A 3 -25.22 -21.52 -4.10
N SER A 4 -26.03 -20.79 -4.88
CA SER A 4 -25.63 -19.46 -5.40
C SER A 4 -25.76 -18.31 -4.41
N ASP A 5 -26.58 -18.46 -3.36
CA ASP A 5 -26.90 -17.36 -2.42
C ASP A 5 -25.93 -17.31 -1.23
N GLN A 6 -25.25 -18.43 -0.94
CA GLN A 6 -24.28 -18.54 0.15
C GLN A 6 -22.93 -17.92 -0.27
N THR A 7 -22.50 -18.15 -1.52
CA THR A 7 -21.24 -17.61 -2.05
C THR A 7 -21.23 -16.08 -2.07
N ARG A 8 -22.38 -15.44 -2.31
CA ARG A 8 -22.51 -13.97 -2.30
C ARG A 8 -22.46 -13.40 -0.87
N ARG A 9 -23.02 -14.11 0.10
CA ARG A 9 -22.94 -13.75 1.53
C ARG A 9 -21.53 -13.93 2.11
N ASP A 10 -20.78 -14.92 1.65
CA ASP A 10 -19.41 -15.13 2.10
C ASP A 10 -18.45 -14.06 1.56
N LEU A 11 -18.71 -13.54 0.35
CA LEU A 11 -18.03 -12.37 -0.23
C LEU A 11 -18.34 -11.06 0.52
N GLU A 12 -19.57 -10.91 1.04
CA GLU A 12 -19.97 -9.76 1.86
C GLU A 12 -19.50 -9.91 3.32
N ALA A 13 -19.32 -11.15 3.82
CA ALA A 13 -18.84 -11.46 5.17
C ALA A 13 -17.31 -11.44 5.31
N SER A 14 -16.55 -11.28 4.21
CA SER A 14 -15.11 -11.11 4.24
C SER A 14 -14.66 -9.64 4.25
N ASP A 15 -15.53 -8.70 4.62
CA ASP A 15 -15.09 -7.36 5.08
C ASP A 15 -14.51 -7.48 6.49
N SER A 16 -13.44 -8.29 6.62
CA SER A 16 -12.49 -8.05 7.68
C SER A 16 -12.02 -6.62 7.46
N GLY A 17 -12.19 -5.68 8.39
CA GLY A 17 -11.83 -4.26 8.25
C GLY A 17 -10.35 -3.94 7.91
N HIS A 18 -9.60 -4.90 7.38
CA HIS A 18 -8.41 -4.75 6.57
C HIS A 18 -8.68 -3.91 5.32
N LYS A 19 -8.46 -2.62 5.46
CA LYS A 19 -8.30 -1.70 4.34
C LYS A 19 -7.06 -2.12 3.56
N SER A 20 -7.22 -2.52 2.30
CA SER A 20 -6.08 -2.73 1.39
C SER A 20 -5.63 -1.40 0.77
N PRO A 21 -4.33 -1.21 0.55
CA PRO A 21 -3.83 -0.05 -0.20
C PRO A 21 -4.22 -0.14 -1.69
N ASP A 22 -4.76 0.96 -2.23
CA ASP A 22 -4.91 1.21 -3.67
C ASP A 22 -3.69 2.01 -4.15
N TYR A 23 -2.69 1.31 -4.67
CA TYR A 23 -1.48 1.92 -5.22
C TYR A 23 -1.76 2.61 -6.56
N ARG A 24 -1.35 3.89 -6.68
CA ARG A 24 -1.65 4.72 -7.86
C ARG A 24 -0.42 5.10 -8.68
N ARG A 25 0.71 5.37 -8.03
CA ARG A 25 1.94 5.80 -8.71
C ARG A 25 3.16 5.37 -7.92
N VAL A 26 4.16 4.81 -8.61
CA VAL A 26 5.51 4.59 -8.07
C VAL A 26 6.36 5.81 -8.38
N HIS A 27 6.99 6.38 -7.35
CA HIS A 27 7.88 7.54 -7.47
C HIS A 27 9.34 7.12 -7.56
N ARG A 28 9.76 6.13 -6.77
CA ARG A 28 11.15 5.65 -6.73
C ARG A 28 11.21 4.16 -6.45
N VAL A 29 12.22 3.51 -7.02
CA VAL A 29 12.65 2.16 -6.64
C VAL A 29 14.15 2.23 -6.41
N LEU A 30 14.59 1.86 -5.21
CA LEU A 30 15.99 1.84 -4.81
C LEU A 30 16.34 0.42 -4.39
N ALA A 31 17.45 -0.12 -4.90
CA ALA A 31 17.91 -1.46 -4.57
C ALA A 31 19.38 -1.42 -4.17
N GLU A 32 19.70 -2.04 -3.03
CA GLU A 32 21.06 -2.16 -2.52
C GLU A 32 21.23 -3.52 -1.81
N GLY A 33 22.22 -4.29 -2.24
CA GLY A 33 22.42 -5.66 -1.75
C GLY A 33 21.17 -6.51 -2.00
N ASN A 34 20.61 -7.06 -0.92
CA ASN A 34 19.39 -7.87 -0.96
C ASN A 34 18.14 -7.11 -0.48
N PHE A 35 18.18 -5.77 -0.45
CA PHE A 35 17.05 -4.94 -0.08
C PHE A 35 16.52 -4.14 -1.27
N VAL A 36 15.20 -3.94 -1.30
CA VAL A 36 14.50 -3.11 -2.29
C VAL A 36 13.52 -2.19 -1.56
N LEU A 37 13.66 -0.88 -1.74
CA LEU A 37 12.69 0.12 -1.27
C LEU A 37 11.84 0.60 -2.45
N GLY A 38 10.53 0.40 -2.34
CA GLY A 38 9.52 1.02 -3.20
C GLY A 38 8.92 2.24 -2.53
N VAL A 39 8.97 3.39 -3.19
CA VAL A 39 8.30 4.62 -2.74
C VAL A 39 7.16 4.91 -3.70
N SER A 40 5.93 4.92 -3.21
CA SER A 40 4.73 5.07 -4.01
C SER A 40 3.65 5.89 -3.29
N GLU A 41 2.60 6.25 -4.01
CA GLU A 41 1.41 6.90 -3.46
C GLU A 41 0.13 6.24 -3.94
N GLY A 42 -0.94 6.46 -3.18
CA GLY A 42 -2.27 6.03 -3.54
C GLY A 42 -3.28 6.26 -2.42
N TYR A 43 -4.24 5.37 -2.24
CA TYR A 43 -5.27 5.54 -1.22
C TYR A 43 -5.30 4.39 -0.22
N PHE A 44 -5.31 4.72 1.07
CA PHE A 44 -5.48 3.76 2.15
C PHE A 44 -6.70 4.14 2.97
N GLY A 45 -7.75 3.31 2.93
CA GLY A 45 -9.02 3.63 3.59
C GLY A 45 -9.66 4.94 3.10
N GLY A 46 -9.47 5.29 1.83
CA GLY A 46 -9.97 6.53 1.22
C GLY A 46 -9.10 7.78 1.42
N ALA A 47 -8.04 7.71 2.23
CA ALA A 47 -7.11 8.82 2.42
C ALA A 47 -5.94 8.72 1.42
N HIS A 48 -5.60 9.84 0.76
CA HIS A 48 -4.41 9.92 -0.09
C HIS A 48 -3.17 9.75 0.79
N SER A 49 -2.36 8.73 0.52
CA SER A 49 -1.29 8.27 1.38
C SER A 49 -0.03 7.95 0.57
N ALA A 50 1.11 8.14 1.22
CA ALA A 50 2.41 7.67 0.78
C ALA A 50 2.67 6.28 1.36
N PHE A 51 3.32 5.43 0.57
CA PHE A 51 3.75 4.09 0.95
C PHE A 51 5.25 3.98 0.72
N TYR A 52 5.95 3.54 1.75
CA TYR A 52 7.37 3.19 1.69
C TYR A 52 7.48 1.73 2.07
N ASP A 53 7.58 0.88 1.05
CA ASP A 53 7.64 -0.57 1.19
C ASP A 53 9.10 -1.03 1.06
N LEU A 54 9.67 -1.54 2.16
CA LEU A 54 11.00 -2.15 2.17
C LEU A 54 10.87 -3.67 2.12
N PHE A 55 11.57 -4.28 1.20
CA PHE A 55 11.62 -5.73 1.04
C PHE A 55 13.03 -6.25 1.25
N ARG A 56 13.15 -7.43 1.86
CA ARG A 56 14.36 -8.25 1.78
C ARG A 56 14.12 -9.42 0.83
N VAL A 57 15.09 -9.66 -0.06
CA VAL A 57 15.08 -10.74 -1.05
C VAL A 57 16.05 -11.84 -0.61
N SER A 58 15.65 -13.10 -0.78
CA SER A 58 16.54 -14.28 -0.70
C SER A 58 16.10 -15.29 -1.73
N ASP A 59 17.05 -15.89 -2.45
CA ASP A 59 16.79 -16.96 -3.42
C ASP A 59 15.69 -16.61 -4.45
N GLY A 60 15.73 -15.35 -4.92
CA GLY A 60 14.76 -14.82 -5.88
C GLY A 60 13.35 -14.59 -5.33
N ARG A 61 13.16 -14.64 -4.00
CA ARG A 61 11.86 -14.47 -3.33
C ARG A 61 11.91 -13.32 -2.33
N LEU A 62 10.77 -12.65 -2.14
CA LEU A 62 10.55 -11.73 -1.03
C LEU A 62 10.40 -12.57 0.24
N VAL A 63 11.29 -12.35 1.21
CA VAL A 63 11.30 -13.12 2.47
C VAL A 63 10.92 -12.29 3.68
N GLU A 64 11.09 -10.96 3.60
CA GLU A 64 10.60 -10.01 4.60
C GLU A 64 10.04 -8.77 3.89
N HIS A 65 9.03 -8.17 4.51
CA HIS A 65 8.39 -6.94 4.07
C HIS A 65 8.12 -6.08 5.30
N TRP A 66 8.47 -4.80 5.21
CA TRP A 66 8.12 -3.76 6.17
C TRP A 66 7.55 -2.59 5.40
N ASP A 67 6.59 -1.91 6.02
CA ASP A 67 6.01 -0.71 5.44
C ASP A 67 5.89 0.41 6.47
N THR A 68 5.76 1.62 5.92
CA THR A 68 5.16 2.75 6.62
C THR A 68 4.17 3.41 5.67
N ILE A 69 2.99 3.72 6.22
CA ILE A 69 1.88 4.36 5.52
C ILE A 69 1.62 5.70 6.18
N GLU A 70 1.65 6.77 5.39
CA GLU A 70 1.43 8.12 5.90
C GLU A 70 0.43 8.87 5.02
N THR A 71 -0.65 9.38 5.61
CA THR A 71 -1.58 10.26 4.90
C THR A 71 -0.85 11.54 4.47
N ILE A 72 -0.93 11.85 3.18
CA ILE A 72 -0.33 13.05 2.61
C ILE A 72 -1.22 14.24 2.97
N ALA A 73 -0.64 15.22 3.66
CA ALA A 73 -1.34 16.45 3.98
C ALA A 73 -1.84 17.13 2.70
N PRO A 74 -3.03 17.77 2.70
CA PRO A 74 -3.47 18.55 1.55
C PRO A 74 -2.53 19.72 1.31
N ARG A 75 -2.36 20.14 0.04
CA ARG A 75 -1.42 21.20 -0.37
C ARG A 75 -1.50 22.49 0.45
N ARG A 76 -2.70 22.88 0.88
CA ARG A 76 -2.94 24.06 1.74
C ARG A 76 -2.26 24.00 3.12
N ALA A 77 -1.89 22.81 3.58
CA ALA A 77 -1.28 22.58 4.89
C ALA A 77 0.25 22.34 4.80
N TRP A 78 0.82 22.34 3.59
CA TRP A 78 2.25 22.12 3.39
C TRP A 78 3.07 23.26 3.99
N LYS A 79 4.22 22.91 4.56
CA LYS A 79 5.18 23.86 5.16
C LYS A 79 6.33 24.21 4.23
N ASN A 80 6.40 23.59 3.06
CA ASN A 80 7.39 23.80 2.01
C ASN A 80 6.80 23.44 0.64
N GLU A 81 7.48 23.81 -0.44
CA GLU A 81 7.00 23.60 -1.82
C GLU A 81 7.44 22.27 -2.45
N ASN A 82 8.32 21.54 -1.75
CA ASN A 82 8.99 20.33 -2.22
C ASN A 82 8.00 19.17 -2.44
N GLY A 83 6.88 19.18 -1.69
CA GLY A 83 5.94 18.08 -1.64
C GLY A 83 6.46 16.89 -0.82
N LYS A 84 5.75 15.76 -0.92
CA LYS A 84 6.06 14.55 -0.14
C LYS A 84 7.22 13.72 -0.70
N PHE A 85 7.44 13.75 -2.01
CA PHE A 85 8.31 12.82 -2.75
C PHE A 85 9.47 13.49 -3.46
#